data_AF-A0A8H9J0P6-F1
#
_entry.id   AF-A0A8H9J0P6-F1
#
_cell.length_a   1.000
_cell.length_b   1.000
_cell.length_c   1.000
_cell.angle_alpha   90.00
_cell.angle_beta   90.00
_cell.angle_gamma   90.00
#
_symmetry.space_group_name_H-M   'P 1'
#
loop_
_entity.id
_entity.type
_entity.pdbx_description
1 polymer ?
#
loop_
_entity_poly.entity_id
_entity_poly.type
_entity_poly.pdbx_seq_one_letter_code
_entity_poly.pdbx_strand_id
1 'polypeptide(L)'
;MSDGRILVDPATIHNAADHCKSAGGEIQSQFETLEHQLKKLIDGWTGDAMDQWHARQQEWNKALEDMNSLLARIAIALPEIADGYQQTDTDVMKMFGG
;
A
#
# COMPACT_ATOMS: atom_id res chain seq x y z
N MET A 1 -2.64 -21.51 30.78
CA MET A 1 -3.33 -20.30 30.30
C MET A 1 -2.45 -19.72 29.22
N SER A 2 -2.75 -20.07 27.98
CA SER A 2 -2.04 -19.59 26.79
C SER A 2 -2.43 -18.13 26.63
N ASP A 3 -1.65 -17.25 27.26
CA ASP A 3 -1.82 -15.82 27.16
C ASP A 3 -1.66 -15.47 25.68
N GLY A 4 -2.78 -15.10 25.05
CA GLY A 4 -2.89 -14.73 23.64
C GLY A 4 -2.22 -13.39 23.37
N ARG A 5 -1.00 -13.21 23.87
CA ARG A 5 -0.12 -12.13 23.44
C ARG A 5 0.19 -12.42 21.99
N ILE A 6 -0.52 -11.74 21.13
CA ILE A 6 -0.04 -11.48 19.78
C ILE A 6 1.20 -10.59 19.98
N LEU A 7 2.33 -11.22 20.34
CA LEU A 7 3.66 -10.63 20.23
C LEU A 7 3.92 -10.50 18.75
N VAL A 8 3.29 -9.51 18.11
CA VAL A 8 3.68 -9.12 16.77
C VAL A 8 5.07 -8.54 16.93
N ASP A 9 6.08 -9.32 16.53
CA ASP A 9 7.46 -8.88 16.53
C ASP A 9 7.56 -7.58 15.70
N PRO A 10 8.17 -6.50 16.22
CA PRO A 10 8.37 -5.27 15.47
C PRO A 10 9.00 -5.50 14.10
N ALA A 11 9.91 -6.48 13.98
CA ALA A 11 10.50 -6.88 12.71
C ALA A 11 9.46 -7.42 11.72
N THR A 12 8.44 -8.12 12.19
CA THR A 12 7.33 -8.59 11.33
C THR A 12 6.50 -7.42 10.81
N ILE A 13 6.29 -6.39 11.62
CA ILE A 13 5.54 -5.19 11.20
C ILE A 13 6.36 -4.36 10.21
N HIS A 14 7.65 -4.16 10.47
CA HIS A 14 8.54 -3.50 9.52
C HIS A 14 8.60 -4.25 8.17
N ASN A 15 8.74 -5.58 8.20
CA ASN A 15 8.69 -6.40 6.98
C ASN A 15 7.34 -6.26 6.24
N ALA A 16 6.22 -6.18 6.97
CA ALA A 16 4.91 -5.97 6.36
C ALA A 16 4.81 -4.58 5.70
N ALA A 17 5.34 -3.53 6.34
CA ALA A 17 5.38 -2.18 5.77
C ALA A 17 6.26 -2.13 4.50
N ASP A 18 7.43 -2.77 4.53
CA ASP A 18 8.32 -2.88 3.36
C ASP A 18 7.67 -3.68 2.22
N HIS A 19 6.91 -4.72 2.55
CA HIS A 19 6.14 -5.49 1.58
C HIS A 19 5.02 -4.65 0.95
N CYS A 20 4.28 -3.85 1.73
CA CYS A 20 3.28 -2.91 1.21
C CYS A 20 3.90 -1.88 0.25
N LYS A 21 5.08 -1.36 0.59
CA LYS A 21 5.81 -0.42 -0.27
C LYS A 21 6.28 -1.09 -1.57
N SER A 22 6.79 -2.31 -1.47
CA SER A 22 7.23 -3.10 -2.63
C SER A 22 6.07 -3.43 -3.56
N ALA A 23 4.94 -3.89 -3.00
CA ALA A 23 3.72 -4.17 -3.74
C ALA A 23 3.18 -2.91 -4.44
N GLY A 24 3.26 -1.74 -3.81
CA GLY A 24 2.89 -0.47 -4.45
C GLY A 24 3.75 -0.14 -5.66
N GLY A 25 5.07 -0.29 -5.54
CA GLY A 25 5.99 -0.09 -6.67
C GLY A 25 5.75 -1.09 -7.81
N GLU A 26 5.45 -2.34 -7.48
CA GLU A 26 5.18 -3.39 -8.47
C GLU A 26 3.88 -3.13 -9.24
N ILE A 27 2.82 -2.70 -8.56
CA ILE A 27 1.55 -2.32 -9.21
C ILE A 27 1.75 -1.09 -10.10
N GLN A 28 2.52 -0.09 -9.64
CA GLN A 28 2.85 1.06 -10.47
C GLN A 28 3.57 0.65 -11.76
N SER A 29 4.57 -0.22 -11.66
CA SER A 29 5.32 -0.70 -12.83
C SER A 29 4.46 -1.50 -13.81
N GLN A 30 3.59 -2.37 -13.31
CA GLN A 30 2.65 -3.12 -14.15
C GLN A 30 1.67 -2.18 -14.87
N PHE A 31 1.24 -1.12 -14.21
CA PHE A 31 0.36 -0.14 -14.83
C PHE A 31 1.06 0.71 -15.88
N GLU A 32 2.26 1.21 -15.62
CA GLU A 32 3.06 1.94 -16.62
C GLU A 32 3.27 1.07 -17.88
N THR A 33 3.46 -0.23 -17.69
CA THR A 33 3.54 -1.21 -18.78
C THR A 33 2.22 -1.29 -19.57
N LEU A 34 1.08 -1.40 -18.88
CA LEU A 34 -0.24 -1.43 -19.50
C LEU A 34 -0.54 -0.13 -20.26
N GLU A 35 -0.24 1.04 -19.68
CA GLU A 35 -0.42 2.35 -20.32
C GLU A 35 0.44 2.45 -21.58
N HIS A 36 1.69 1.98 -21.54
CA HIS A 36 2.57 1.98 -22.70
C HIS A 36 2.09 1.05 -23.82
N GLN A 37 1.55 -0.12 -23.48
CA GLN A 37 0.95 -1.04 -24.44
C GLN A 37 -0.30 -0.45 -25.07
N LEU A 38 -1.16 0.19 -24.27
CA LEU A 38 -2.36 0.85 -24.74
C LEU A 38 -2.02 2.04 -25.64
N LYS A 39 -0.98 2.82 -25.32
CA LYS A 39 -0.49 3.92 -26.15
C LYS A 39 -0.19 3.52 -27.59
N LYS A 40 0.29 2.29 -27.82
CA LYS A 40 0.52 1.75 -29.16
C LYS A 40 -0.77 1.36 -29.90
N LEU A 41 -1.82 1.03 -29.16
CA LEU A 41 -3.13 0.65 -29.71
C LEU A 41 -3.97 1.87 -30.07
N ILE A 42 -3.90 2.95 -29.27
CA ILE A 42 -4.62 4.20 -29.52
C ILE A 42 -4.10 5.01 -30.71
N ASP A 43 -2.85 4.79 -31.16
CA ASP A 43 -2.34 5.43 -32.39
C ASP A 43 -3.19 5.09 -33.64
N GLY A 44 -3.99 4.01 -33.59
CA GLY A 44 -4.94 3.64 -34.65
C GLY A 44 -6.39 4.07 -34.40
N TRP A 45 -6.72 4.70 -33.26
CA TRP A 45 -8.09 5.09 -32.92
C TRP A 45 -8.40 6.49 -33.46
N THR A 46 -9.57 6.69 -34.05
CA THR A 46 -10.02 7.98 -34.56
C THR A 46 -11.42 8.33 -34.02
N GLY A 47 -11.69 9.61 -33.79
CA GLY A 47 -12.99 10.11 -33.34
C GLY A 47 -13.34 9.74 -31.89
N ASP A 48 -14.57 9.31 -31.65
CA ASP A 48 -15.17 9.05 -30.33
C ASP A 48 -14.40 8.05 -29.44
N ALA A 49 -13.62 7.15 -30.04
CA ALA A 49 -12.78 6.20 -29.29
C ALA A 49 -11.66 6.90 -28.52
N MET A 50 -11.15 8.03 -29.05
CA MET A 50 -10.10 8.82 -28.42
C MET A 50 -10.62 9.57 -27.19
N ASP A 51 -11.83 10.11 -27.26
CA ASP A 51 -12.47 10.79 -26.12
C ASP A 51 -12.78 9.83 -24.97
N GLN A 52 -13.34 8.65 -25.29
CA GLN A 52 -13.57 7.60 -24.28
C GLN A 52 -12.26 7.09 -23.68
N TRP A 53 -11.20 6.98 -24.48
CA TRP A 53 -9.88 6.65 -23.98
C TRP A 53 -9.37 7.69 -22.98
N HIS A 54 -9.44 8.98 -23.31
CA HIS A 54 -8.98 10.05 -22.41
C HIS A 54 -9.74 10.05 -21.08
N ALA A 55 -11.06 9.84 -21.12
CA ALA A 55 -11.86 9.69 -19.90
C ALA A 55 -11.39 8.48 -19.07
N ARG A 56 -11.17 7.33 -19.72
CA ARG A 56 -10.72 6.11 -19.07
C ARG A 56 -9.31 6.24 -18.48
N GLN A 57 -8.42 6.90 -19.20
CA GLN A 57 -7.06 7.18 -18.76
C GLN A 57 -7.07 8.04 -17.49
N GLN A 58 -7.91 9.07 -17.42
CA GLN A 58 -8.05 9.90 -16.23
C GLN A 58 -8.61 9.11 -15.03
N GLU A 59 -9.65 8.30 -15.23
CA GLU A 59 -10.19 7.44 -14.17
C GLU A 59 -9.12 6.50 -13.61
N TRP A 60 -8.33 5.90 -14.49
CA TRP A 60 -7.30 4.95 -14.08
C TRP A 60 -6.13 5.61 -13.39
N ASN A 61 -5.65 6.75 -13.88
CA ASN A 61 -4.62 7.53 -13.21
C ASN A 61 -5.04 7.91 -11.78
N LYS A 62 -6.31 8.32 -11.62
CA LYS A 62 -6.88 8.62 -10.31
C LYS A 62 -6.94 7.40 -9.39
N ALA A 63 -7.44 6.26 -9.90
CA ALA A 63 -7.50 5.03 -9.12
C ALA A 63 -6.10 4.59 -8.64
N LEU A 64 -5.06 4.85 -9.43
CA LEU A 64 -3.68 4.52 -9.10
C LEU A 64 -3.09 5.44 -8.05
N GLU A 65 -3.33 6.75 -8.15
CA GLU A 65 -3.01 7.70 -7.08
C GLU A 65 -3.66 7.30 -5.76
N ASP A 66 -4.96 6.96 -5.79
CA ASP A 66 -5.70 6.53 -4.60
C ASP A 66 -5.10 5.24 -4.00
N MET A 67 -4.72 4.28 -4.85
CA MET A 67 -4.12 3.03 -4.39
C MET A 67 -2.71 3.25 -3.81
N ASN A 68 -1.89 4.09 -4.43
CA ASN A 68 -0.57 4.47 -3.91
C ASN A 68 -0.70 5.21 -2.57
N SER A 69 -1.66 6.13 -2.46
CA SER A 69 -1.98 6.83 -1.22
C SER A 69 -2.42 5.87 -0.12
N LEU A 70 -3.27 4.88 -0.44
CA LEU A 70 -3.70 3.87 0.51
C LEU A 70 -2.54 3.00 0.99
N LEU A 71 -1.68 2.53 0.08
CA LEU A 71 -0.50 1.73 0.43
C LEU A 71 0.49 2.52 1.27
N ALA A 72 0.70 3.80 0.97
CA ALA A 72 1.52 4.69 1.79
C ALA A 72 0.93 4.87 3.20
N ARG A 73 -0.39 5.04 3.32
CA ARG A 73 -1.09 5.12 4.61
C ARG A 73 -0.94 3.83 5.41
N ILE A 74 -1.09 2.67 4.77
CA ILE A 74 -0.89 1.37 5.42
C ILE A 74 0.55 1.22 5.91
N ALA A 75 1.53 1.61 5.09
CA ALA A 75 2.94 1.55 5.45
C ALA A 75 3.31 2.46 6.63
N ILE A 76 2.56 3.54 6.89
CA ILE A 76 2.73 4.43 8.05
C ILE A 76 1.97 3.89 9.28
N ALA A 77 0.73 3.46 9.09
CA ALA A 77 -0.12 2.99 10.18
C ALA A 77 0.40 1.69 10.83
N LEU A 78 1.03 0.81 10.05
CA LEU A 78 1.62 -0.43 10.55
C LEU A 78 2.67 -0.18 11.65
N PRO A 79 3.75 0.61 11.43
CA PRO A 79 4.71 0.98 12.46
C PRO A 79 4.10 1.69 13.68
N GLU A 80 3.16 2.62 13.48
CA GLU A 80 2.52 3.33 14.61
C GLU A 80 1.79 2.37 15.56
N ILE A 81 1.14 1.34 14.99
CA ILE A 81 0.51 0.28 15.77
C ILE A 81 1.58 -0.54 16.51
N ALA A 82 2.69 -0.90 15.86
CA ALA A 82 3.80 -1.63 16.48
C ALA A 82 4.36 -0.92 17.72
N ASP A 83 4.64 0.38 17.57
CA ASP A 83 5.23 1.21 18.61
C ASP A 83 4.28 1.35 19.80
N GLY A 84 2.98 1.54 19.53
CA GLY A 84 1.93 1.58 20.57
C GLY A 84 1.82 0.27 21.37
N TYR A 85 1.96 -0.88 20.71
CA TYR A 85 1.96 -2.18 21.38
C TYR A 85 3.21 -2.40 22.23
N GLN A 86 4.42 -2.12 21.72
CA GLN A 86 5.66 -2.25 22.49
C GLN A 86 5.67 -1.36 23.74
N GLN A 87 5.19 -0.13 23.62
CA GLN A 87 5.15 0.80 24.74
C GLN A 87 4.17 0.33 25.82
N THR A 88 2.98 -0.13 25.42
CA THR A 88 1.98 -0.67 26.35
C THR A 88 2.49 -1.93 27.05
N ASP A 89 3.12 -2.86 26.33
CA ASP A 89 3.63 -4.11 26.91
C ASP A 89 4.80 -3.84 27.88
N THR A 90 5.67 -2.87 27.55
CA THR A 90 6.77 -2.43 28.43
C THR A 90 6.26 -1.77 29.70
N ASP A 91 5.24 -0.91 29.60
CA ASP A 91 4.66 -0.22 30.75
C ASP A 91 3.93 -1.20 31.68
N VAL A 92 3.20 -2.17 31.11
CA VAL A 92 2.59 -3.28 31.85
C VAL A 92 3.67 -4.13 32.51
N MET A 93 4.74 -4.53 31.81
CA MET A 93 5.86 -5.28 32.42
C MET A 93 6.51 -4.52 33.58
N LYS A 94 6.67 -3.20 33.48
CA LYS A 94 7.21 -2.37 34.58
C LYS A 94 6.25 -2.28 35.76
N MET A 95 4.94 -2.25 35.53
CA MET A 95 3.93 -2.23 36.61
C MET A 95 3.79 -3.56 37.33
N PHE A 96 3.95 -4.69 36.62
CA PHE A 96 3.77 -6.04 37.19
C PHE A 96 5.09 -6.72 37.59
N GLY A 97 6.23 -6.19 37.16
CA GLY A 97 7.58 -6.70 37.47
C GLY A 97 8.30 -5.92 38.58
N GLY A 98 7.63 -4.97 39.24
CA GLY A 98 8.11 -4.25 40.42
C GLY A 98 7.52 -4.77 41.72
#